data_AF-A0A516SI44-F1
#
_entry.id   AF-A0A516SI44-F1
#
_cell.length_a   1.000
_cell.length_b   1.000
_cell.length_c   1.000
_cell.angle_alpha   90.00
_cell.angle_beta   90.00
_cell.angle_gamma   90.00
#
_symmetry.space_group_name_H-M   'P 1'
#
loop_
_entity.id
_entity.type
_entity.pdbx_description
1 polymer ?
#
loop_
_entity_poly.entity_id
_entity_poly.type
_entity_poly.pdbx_seq_one_letter_code
_entity_poly.pdbx_strand_id
1 'polypeptide(L)'
;MKKIAENAATHEDFKKLLDEQKELMRATEEIKADVSRNSWVEQQRWQLKERYYSIVLNNLGRFVGGARNIERRISAYGMNDEQAKHLGEPLKKMADAATAIGEITGVAGVFLTKESMQALAKLTDKFSKITDTSAFTAEAWKECETDALEIFKAVRLEAARELGISNSQGQAQDDMMQ
;
A
#
# COMPACT_ATOMS: atom_id res chain seq x y z
N MET A 1 47.68 59.62 14.55
CA MET A 1 46.52 59.32 13.67
C MET A 1 46.50 57.87 13.17
N LYS A 2 47.64 57.20 12.89
CA LYS A 2 47.68 55.78 12.43
C LYS A 2 46.90 54.77 13.30
N LYS A 3 47.05 54.79 14.63
CA LYS A 3 46.36 53.85 15.53
C LYS A 3 44.82 53.94 15.52
N ILE A 4 44.25 55.10 15.19
CA ILE A 4 42.79 55.28 15.14
C ILE A 4 42.23 54.66 13.86
N ALA A 5 42.95 54.76 12.74
CA ALA A 5 42.58 54.14 11.48
C ALA A 5 42.71 52.60 11.53
N GLU A 6 43.75 52.07 12.20
CA GLU A 6 43.91 50.62 12.40
C GLU A 6 42.77 50.05 13.26
N ASN A 7 42.40 50.69 14.38
CA ASN A 7 41.27 50.25 15.22
C ASN A 7 39.91 50.34 14.49
N ALA A 8 39.72 51.32 13.60
CA ALA A 8 38.51 51.44 12.80
C ALA A 8 38.40 50.29 11.78
N ALA A 9 39.50 49.97 11.08
CA ALA A 9 39.54 48.86 10.14
C ALA A 9 39.25 47.51 10.82
N THR A 10 39.80 47.28 12.02
CA THR A 10 39.53 46.03 12.76
C THR A 10 38.07 45.92 13.17
N HIS A 11 37.42 47.04 13.52
CA HIS A 11 36.02 47.04 13.94
C HIS A 11 35.05 46.78 12.77
N GLU A 12 35.36 47.29 11.58
CA GLU A 12 34.62 47.00 10.35
C GLU A 12 34.72 45.51 9.96
N ASP A 13 35.92 44.92 10.05
CA ASP A 13 36.13 43.50 9.78
C ASP A 13 35.35 42.61 10.76
N PHE A 14 35.36 42.96 12.05
CA PHE A 14 34.57 42.23 13.05
C PHE A 14 33.07 42.33 12.81
N LYS A 15 32.58 43.50 12.43
CA LYS A 15 31.15 43.69 12.11
C LYS A 15 30.76 42.85 10.90
N LYS A 16 31.59 42.83 9.86
CA LYS A 16 31.36 42.00 8.68
C LYS A 16 31.33 40.51 9.01
N LEU A 17 32.29 40.01 9.80
CA LEU A 17 32.30 38.61 10.25
C LEU A 17 31.06 38.26 11.08
N LEU A 18 30.60 39.16 11.95
CA LEU A 18 29.38 38.98 12.72
C LEU A 18 28.14 38.91 11.83
N ASP A 19 28.07 39.78 10.81
CA ASP A 19 26.95 39.81 9.86
C ASP A 19 26.95 38.55 8.99
N GLU A 20 28.10 38.11 8.48
CA GLU A 20 28.27 36.83 7.78
C GLU A 20 27.86 35.64 8.66
N GLN A 21 28.24 35.63 9.95
CA GLN A 21 27.84 34.57 10.89
C GLN A 21 26.32 34.56 11.11
N LYS A 22 25.69 35.73 11.22
CA LYS A 22 24.22 35.84 11.38
C LYS A 22 23.49 35.37 10.12
N GLU A 23 23.98 35.73 8.94
CA GLU A 23 23.42 35.26 7.67
C GLU A 23 23.53 33.75 7.54
N LEU A 24 24.70 33.17 7.86
CA LEU A 24 24.90 31.72 7.86
C LEU A 24 23.96 31.01 8.84
N MET A 25 23.77 31.57 10.05
CA MET A 25 22.82 31.03 11.02
C MET A 25 21.38 31.06 10.50
N ARG A 26 20.94 32.16 9.88
CA ARG A 26 19.60 32.26 9.29
C ARG A 26 19.41 31.25 8.17
N ALA A 27 20.36 31.16 7.24
CA ALA A 27 20.31 30.18 6.16
C ALA A 27 20.27 28.74 6.69
N THR A 28 21.03 28.45 7.75
CA THR A 28 21.02 27.12 8.39
C THR A 28 19.67 26.80 9.02
N GLU A 29 19.05 27.74 9.72
CA GLU A 29 17.73 27.56 10.31
C GLU A 29 16.63 27.40 9.26
N GLU A 30 16.70 28.14 8.15
CA GLU A 30 15.79 27.97 7.01
C GLU A 30 15.93 26.57 6.39
N ILE A 31 17.16 26.10 6.13
CA ILE A 31 17.41 24.75 5.62
C ILE A 31 16.88 23.69 6.57
N LYS A 32 17.09 23.84 7.89
CA LYS A 32 16.54 22.91 8.89
C LYS A 32 15.02 22.87 8.83
N ALA A 33 14.38 24.05 8.80
CA ALA A 33 12.92 24.14 8.74
C ALA A 33 12.37 23.46 7.47
N ASP A 34 13.02 23.66 6.33
CA ASP A 34 12.62 23.03 5.07
C ASP A 34 12.84 21.51 5.07
N VAL A 35 13.98 21.04 5.58
CA VAL A 35 14.26 19.60 5.73
C VAL A 35 13.24 18.94 6.66
N SER A 36 12.94 19.57 7.81
CA SER A 36 11.92 19.07 8.74
C SER A 36 10.54 19.02 8.11
N ARG A 37 10.15 20.06 7.34
CA ARG A 37 8.87 20.10 6.63
C ARG A 37 8.78 18.99 5.58
N ASN A 38 9.81 18.82 4.76
CA ASN A 38 9.83 17.81 3.70
C ASN A 38 9.82 16.40 4.28
N SER A 39 10.62 16.14 5.32
CA SER A 39 10.63 14.85 6.03
C SER A 39 9.26 14.51 6.62
N TRP A 40 8.57 15.49 7.22
CA TRP A 40 7.23 15.28 7.75
C TRP A 40 6.20 14.94 6.66
N VAL A 41 6.21 15.66 5.53
CA VAL A 41 5.31 15.37 4.40
C VAL A 41 5.55 13.97 3.84
N GLU A 42 6.81 13.57 3.67
CA GLU A 42 7.15 12.22 3.20
C GLU A 42 6.73 11.13 4.20
N GLN A 43 6.89 11.38 5.51
CA GLN A 43 6.39 10.48 6.55
C GLN A 43 4.87 10.32 6.48
N GLN A 44 4.12 11.42 6.29
CA GLN A 44 2.67 11.36 6.13
C GLN A 44 2.29 10.57 4.88
N ARG A 45 2.94 10.83 3.74
CA ARG A 45 2.72 10.07 2.50
C ARG A 45 2.97 8.58 2.68
N TRP A 46 4.06 8.22 3.35
CA TRP A 46 4.41 6.84 3.64
C TRP A 46 3.33 6.16 4.51
N GLN A 47 2.85 6.82 5.57
CA GLN A 47 1.77 6.32 6.42
C GLN A 47 0.45 6.10 5.65
N LEU A 48 0.10 7.01 4.74
CA LEU A 48 -1.06 6.84 3.87
C LEU A 48 -0.89 5.63 2.93
N LYS A 49 0.27 5.47 2.29
CA LYS A 49 0.58 4.31 1.45
C LYS A 49 0.42 3.01 2.25
N GLU A 50 1.10 2.91 3.40
CA GLU A 50 1.07 1.74 4.27
C GLU A 50 -0.38 1.37 4.64
N ARG A 51 -1.18 2.36 5.04
CA ARG A 51 -2.57 2.18 5.40
C ARG A 51 -3.39 1.59 4.25
N TYR A 52 -3.33 2.18 3.05
CA TYR A 52 -4.15 1.72 1.93
C TYR A 52 -3.70 0.35 1.41
N TYR A 53 -2.39 0.09 1.31
CA TYR A 53 -1.89 -1.24 0.98
C TYR A 53 -2.37 -2.28 2.00
N SER A 54 -2.30 -1.98 3.28
CA SER A 54 -2.78 -2.88 4.34
C SER A 54 -4.27 -3.18 4.20
N ILE A 55 -5.10 -2.17 3.92
CA ILE A 55 -6.55 -2.39 3.74
C ILE A 55 -6.80 -3.27 2.50
N VAL A 56 -6.16 -2.99 1.37
CA VAL A 56 -6.33 -3.79 0.13
C VAL A 56 -5.88 -5.23 0.37
N LEU A 57 -4.69 -5.44 0.92
CA LEU A 57 -4.14 -6.76 1.18
C LEU A 57 -4.97 -7.55 2.18
N ASN A 58 -5.45 -6.92 3.25
CA ASN A 58 -6.30 -7.59 4.23
C ASN A 58 -7.64 -8.05 3.61
N ASN A 59 -8.26 -7.21 2.78
CA ASN A 59 -9.50 -7.58 2.11
C ASN A 59 -9.29 -8.66 1.03
N LEU A 60 -8.21 -8.59 0.25
CA LEU A 60 -7.83 -9.66 -0.67
C LEU A 60 -7.56 -10.99 0.06
N GLY A 61 -6.89 -10.94 1.22
CA GLY A 61 -6.67 -12.13 2.06
C GLY A 61 -7.96 -12.76 2.56
N ARG A 62 -8.93 -11.94 3.00
CA ARG A 62 -10.28 -12.40 3.36
C ARG A 62 -10.99 -13.01 2.16
N PHE A 63 -10.86 -12.38 0.99
CA PHE A 63 -11.47 -12.82 -0.24
C PHE A 63 -10.94 -14.19 -0.67
N VAL A 64 -9.61 -14.39 -0.69
CA VAL A 64 -8.96 -15.68 -0.96
C VAL A 64 -9.42 -16.76 0.03
N GLY A 65 -9.44 -16.43 1.33
CA GLY A 65 -9.87 -17.36 2.37
C GLY A 65 -11.34 -17.77 2.23
N GLY A 66 -12.21 -16.83 1.84
CA GLY A 66 -13.63 -17.08 1.56
C GLY A 66 -13.82 -17.96 0.33
N ALA A 67 -13.17 -17.62 -0.79
CA ALA A 67 -13.26 -18.37 -2.04
C ALA A 67 -12.83 -19.82 -1.85
N ARG A 68 -11.70 -20.04 -1.18
CA ARG A 68 -11.19 -21.38 -0.82
C ARG A 68 -12.15 -22.15 0.07
N ASN A 69 -12.79 -21.48 1.03
CA ASN A 69 -13.74 -22.13 1.92
C ASN A 69 -14.96 -22.62 1.14
N ILE A 70 -15.50 -21.77 0.25
CA ILE A 70 -16.65 -22.11 -0.59
C ILE A 70 -16.30 -23.24 -1.55
N GLU A 71 -15.18 -23.12 -2.28
CA GLU A 71 -14.66 -24.15 -3.19
C GLU A 71 -14.58 -25.51 -2.50
N ARG A 72 -13.90 -25.60 -1.35
CA ARG A 72 -13.74 -26.86 -0.62
C ARG A 72 -15.07 -27.49 -0.23
N ARG A 73 -16.05 -26.68 0.14
CA ARG A 73 -17.36 -27.18 0.59
C ARG A 73 -18.17 -27.72 -0.58
N ILE A 74 -18.18 -27.00 -1.71
CA ILE A 74 -18.85 -27.46 -2.93
C ILE A 74 -18.17 -28.74 -3.44
N SER A 75 -16.84 -28.77 -3.46
CA SER A 75 -16.07 -29.95 -3.87
C SER A 75 -16.31 -31.17 -2.96
N ALA A 76 -16.43 -30.98 -1.65
CA ALA A 76 -16.59 -32.09 -0.70
C ALA A 76 -18.02 -32.64 -0.62
N TYR A 77 -19.04 -31.80 -0.77
CA TYR A 77 -20.42 -32.17 -0.45
C TYR A 77 -21.42 -31.96 -1.60
N GLY A 78 -20.98 -31.41 -2.73
CA GLY A 78 -21.86 -30.89 -3.77
C GLY A 78 -22.51 -29.57 -3.35
N MET A 79 -23.50 -29.15 -4.13
CA MET A 79 -24.29 -27.95 -3.86
C MET A 79 -25.77 -28.33 -3.82
N ASN A 80 -26.34 -28.43 -2.62
CA ASN A 80 -27.79 -28.54 -2.40
C ASN A 80 -28.32 -27.34 -1.61
N ASP A 81 -29.66 -27.21 -1.54
CA ASP A 81 -30.34 -26.07 -0.89
C ASP A 81 -29.96 -25.90 0.59
N GLU A 82 -29.67 -27.00 1.29
CA GLU A 82 -29.29 -26.97 2.70
C GLU A 82 -27.84 -26.52 2.89
N GLN A 83 -26.93 -26.94 2.01
CA GLN A 83 -25.53 -26.50 1.99
C GLN A 83 -25.40 -25.04 1.57
N ALA A 84 -26.22 -24.57 0.64
CA ALA A 84 -26.27 -23.17 0.21
C ALA A 84 -26.52 -22.21 1.39
N LYS A 85 -27.39 -22.61 2.35
CA LYS A 85 -27.63 -21.83 3.58
C LYS A 85 -26.37 -21.64 4.42
N HIS A 86 -25.46 -22.59 4.41
CA HIS A 86 -24.21 -22.49 5.15
C HIS A 86 -23.13 -21.68 4.44
N LEU A 87 -23.30 -21.34 3.17
CA LEU A 87 -22.37 -20.47 2.43
C LEU A 87 -22.62 -18.98 2.71
N GLY A 88 -23.74 -18.62 3.32
CA GLY A 88 -24.12 -17.23 3.57
C GLY A 88 -23.04 -16.42 4.32
N GLU A 89 -22.43 -16.99 5.35
CA GLU A 89 -21.40 -16.29 6.13
C GLU A 89 -20.08 -16.09 5.36
N PRO A 90 -19.48 -17.13 4.72
CA PRO A 90 -18.36 -16.93 3.81
C PRO A 90 -18.65 -15.92 2.67
N LEU A 91 -19.80 -16.02 2.02
CA LEU A 91 -20.21 -15.12 0.94
C LEU A 91 -20.32 -13.69 1.42
N LYS A 92 -20.96 -13.47 2.57
CA LYS A 92 -21.08 -12.15 3.18
C LYS A 92 -19.70 -11.54 3.45
N LYS A 93 -18.78 -12.30 4.04
CA LYS A 93 -17.40 -11.82 4.27
C LYS A 93 -16.68 -11.42 2.99
N MET A 94 -16.90 -12.16 1.91
CA MET A 94 -16.33 -11.82 0.60
C MET A 94 -16.99 -10.60 -0.01
N ALA A 95 -18.32 -10.48 0.10
CA ALA A 95 -19.05 -9.32 -0.38
C ALA A 95 -18.65 -8.04 0.37
N ASP A 96 -18.50 -8.12 1.69
CA ASP A 96 -18.01 -7.03 2.53
C ASP A 96 -16.57 -6.65 2.11
N ALA A 97 -15.71 -7.62 1.83
CA ALA A 97 -14.35 -7.39 1.35
C ALA A 97 -14.32 -6.76 -0.05
N ALA A 98 -15.15 -7.22 -0.98
CA ALA A 98 -15.27 -6.66 -2.32
C ALA A 98 -15.79 -5.23 -2.29
N THR A 99 -16.79 -4.95 -1.44
CA THR A 99 -17.32 -3.60 -1.20
C THR A 99 -16.24 -2.69 -0.64
N ALA A 100 -15.52 -3.14 0.41
CA ALA A 100 -14.43 -2.38 1.00
C ALA A 100 -13.31 -2.07 0.00
N ILE A 101 -12.97 -3.02 -0.89
CA ILE A 101 -12.04 -2.78 -2.00
C ILE A 101 -12.60 -1.71 -2.95
N GLY A 102 -13.86 -1.81 -3.36
CA GLY A 102 -14.51 -0.83 -4.23
C GLY A 102 -14.51 0.59 -3.65
N GLU A 103 -14.85 0.74 -2.37
CA GLU A 103 -14.90 2.03 -1.66
C GLU A 103 -13.52 2.71 -1.60
N ILE A 104 -12.46 1.94 -1.34
CA ILE A 104 -11.10 2.51 -1.24
C ILE A 104 -10.43 2.67 -2.59
N THR A 105 -10.94 2.03 -3.66
CA THR A 105 -10.30 2.04 -4.99
C THR A 105 -10.03 3.46 -5.47
N GLY A 106 -10.96 4.41 -5.25
CA GLY A 106 -10.76 5.80 -5.65
C GLY A 106 -9.54 6.47 -5.00
N VAL A 107 -9.29 6.23 -3.71
CA VAL A 107 -8.18 6.84 -2.97
C VAL A 107 -6.91 6.01 -3.08
N ALA A 108 -7.03 4.69 -3.01
CA ALA A 108 -5.93 3.75 -3.20
C ALA A 108 -5.34 3.85 -4.60
N GLY A 109 -6.13 4.23 -5.61
CA GLY A 109 -5.68 4.46 -6.98
C GLY A 109 -4.67 5.60 -7.15
N VAL A 110 -4.46 6.43 -6.12
CA VAL A 110 -3.35 7.41 -6.10
C VAL A 110 -2.00 6.71 -5.87
N PHE A 111 -2.00 5.56 -5.21
CA PHE A 111 -0.80 4.83 -4.81
C PHE A 111 -0.61 3.52 -5.58
N LEU A 112 -1.71 2.89 -6.00
CA LEU A 112 -1.70 1.63 -6.73
C LEU A 112 -1.38 1.84 -8.21
N THR A 113 -0.68 0.87 -8.80
CA THR A 113 -0.47 0.81 -10.24
C THR A 113 -1.79 0.62 -10.99
N LYS A 114 -1.82 1.08 -12.25
CA LYS A 114 -2.97 0.91 -13.13
C LYS A 114 -3.31 -0.57 -13.32
N GLU A 115 -2.29 -1.41 -13.40
CA GLU A 115 -2.40 -2.86 -13.56
C GLU A 115 -3.09 -3.50 -12.34
N SER A 116 -2.66 -3.16 -11.12
CA SER A 116 -3.31 -3.64 -9.89
C SER A 116 -4.75 -3.15 -9.78
N MET A 117 -5.02 -1.90 -10.13
CA MET A 117 -6.36 -1.33 -10.14
C MET A 117 -7.30 -2.04 -11.12
N GLN A 118 -6.82 -2.32 -12.33
CA GLN A 118 -7.59 -3.08 -13.33
C GLN A 118 -7.85 -4.51 -12.87
N ALA A 119 -6.87 -5.15 -12.23
CA ALA A 119 -7.02 -6.51 -11.74
C ALA A 119 -8.04 -6.58 -10.58
N LEU A 120 -8.02 -5.63 -9.65
CA LEU A 120 -9.03 -5.49 -8.59
C LEU A 120 -10.43 -5.31 -9.17
N ALA A 121 -10.60 -4.43 -10.16
CA ALA A 121 -11.89 -4.21 -10.82
C ALA A 121 -12.42 -5.46 -11.54
N LYS A 122 -11.53 -6.23 -12.19
CA LYS A 122 -11.91 -7.51 -12.81
C LYS A 122 -12.33 -8.54 -11.77
N LEU A 123 -11.64 -8.60 -10.63
CA LEU A 123 -11.98 -9.52 -9.55
C LEU A 123 -13.37 -9.22 -8.96
N THR A 124 -13.67 -7.94 -8.71
CA THR A 124 -14.98 -7.53 -8.16
C THR A 124 -16.12 -7.78 -9.15
N ASP A 125 -15.91 -7.52 -10.44
CA ASP A 125 -16.86 -7.85 -11.51
C ASP A 125 -17.10 -9.36 -11.62
N LYS A 126 -16.02 -10.17 -11.59
CA LYS A 126 -16.12 -11.63 -11.60
C LYS A 126 -16.87 -12.15 -10.37
N PHE A 127 -16.61 -11.60 -9.20
CA PHE A 127 -17.32 -11.95 -7.97
C PHE A 127 -18.83 -11.66 -8.07
N SER A 128 -19.20 -10.46 -8.56
CA SER A 128 -20.62 -10.11 -8.79
C SER A 128 -21.27 -11.15 -9.70
N LYS A 129 -20.63 -11.49 -10.83
CA LYS A 129 -21.17 -12.48 -11.77
C LYS A 129 -21.35 -13.87 -11.16
N ILE A 130 -20.41 -14.34 -10.34
CA ILE A 130 -20.54 -15.65 -9.66
C ILE A 130 -21.71 -15.64 -8.67
N THR A 131 -21.93 -14.51 -7.98
CA THR A 131 -23.00 -14.39 -6.98
C THR A 131 -24.38 -14.11 -7.58
N ASP A 132 -24.44 -13.42 -8.72
CA ASP A 132 -25.68 -13.10 -9.45
C ASP A 132 -26.18 -14.26 -10.33
N THR A 133 -25.30 -15.18 -10.71
CA THR A 133 -25.66 -16.34 -11.55
C THR A 133 -25.86 -17.59 -10.71
N SER A 134 -26.64 -18.55 -11.21
CA SER A 134 -26.70 -19.90 -10.64
C SER A 134 -25.39 -20.70 -10.83
N ALA A 135 -24.30 -20.05 -11.28
CA ALA A 135 -22.99 -20.67 -11.49
C ALA A 135 -22.21 -20.83 -10.17
N PHE A 136 -22.86 -21.42 -9.18
CA PHE A 136 -22.25 -21.83 -7.92
C PHE A 136 -21.52 -23.17 -8.09
N THR A 137 -20.46 -23.17 -8.89
CA THR A 137 -19.63 -24.37 -9.11
C THR A 137 -18.31 -24.25 -8.36
N ALA A 138 -17.74 -25.38 -7.96
CA ALA A 138 -16.43 -25.40 -7.30
C ALA A 138 -15.35 -24.80 -8.21
N GLU A 139 -15.43 -25.05 -9.51
CA GLU A 139 -14.50 -24.54 -10.52
C GLU A 139 -14.51 -23.01 -10.58
N ALA A 140 -15.68 -22.38 -10.55
CA ALA A 140 -15.80 -20.93 -10.57
C ALA A 140 -15.16 -20.29 -9.32
N TRP A 141 -15.38 -20.88 -8.15
CA TRP A 141 -14.78 -20.41 -6.89
C TRP A 141 -13.28 -20.64 -6.84
N LYS A 142 -12.80 -21.76 -7.38
CA LYS A 142 -11.36 -22.05 -7.51
C LYS A 142 -10.68 -21.03 -8.43
N GLU A 143 -11.27 -20.72 -9.57
CA GLU A 143 -10.75 -19.71 -10.50
C GLU A 143 -10.74 -18.32 -9.85
N CYS A 144 -11.80 -17.98 -9.10
CA CYS A 144 -11.88 -16.74 -8.34
C CYS A 144 -10.82 -16.66 -7.22
N GLU A 145 -10.55 -17.78 -6.53
CA GLU A 145 -9.46 -17.88 -5.55
C GLU A 145 -8.10 -17.64 -6.20
N THR A 146 -7.83 -18.29 -7.33
CA THR A 146 -6.56 -18.15 -8.07
C THR A 146 -6.33 -16.70 -8.48
N ASP A 147 -7.32 -16.05 -9.10
CA ASP A 147 -7.22 -14.64 -9.49
C ASP A 147 -6.94 -13.73 -8.29
N ALA A 148 -7.71 -13.91 -7.20
CA ALA A 148 -7.53 -13.10 -6.00
C ALA A 148 -6.14 -13.30 -5.38
N LEU A 149 -5.59 -14.51 -5.42
CA LEU A 149 -4.25 -14.82 -4.91
C LEU A 149 -3.15 -14.20 -5.78
N GLU A 150 -3.30 -14.21 -7.11
CA GLU A 150 -2.36 -13.55 -8.02
C GLU A 150 -2.35 -12.03 -7.79
N ILE A 151 -3.54 -11.43 -7.67
CA ILE A 151 -3.69 -10.00 -7.36
C ILE A 151 -3.06 -9.68 -6.00
N PHE A 152 -3.31 -10.52 -4.98
CA PHE A 152 -2.70 -10.36 -3.65
C PHE A 152 -1.17 -10.36 -3.75
N LYS A 153 -0.57 -11.30 -4.50
CA LYS A 153 0.88 -11.35 -4.69
C LYS A 153 1.41 -10.11 -5.40
N ALA A 154 0.74 -9.66 -6.46
CA ALA A 154 1.12 -8.47 -7.21
C ALA A 154 1.08 -7.20 -6.33
N VAL A 155 -0.05 -6.96 -5.64
CA VAL A 155 -0.20 -5.81 -4.74
C VAL A 155 0.79 -5.88 -3.58
N ARG A 156 1.11 -7.07 -3.06
CA ARG A 156 2.10 -7.24 -1.99
C ARG A 156 3.51 -6.87 -2.46
N LEU A 157 3.90 -7.29 -3.67
CA LEU A 157 5.19 -6.93 -4.26
C LEU A 157 5.29 -5.42 -4.51
N GLU A 158 4.19 -4.83 -4.99
CA GLU A 158 4.10 -3.39 -5.18
C GLU A 158 4.23 -2.63 -3.85
N ALA A 159 3.50 -3.05 -2.81
CA ALA A 159 3.59 -2.49 -1.47
C ALA A 159 5.01 -2.56 -0.91
N ALA A 160 5.68 -3.71 -1.05
CA ALA A 160 7.05 -3.88 -0.58
C ALA A 160 8.02 -2.89 -1.25
N ARG A 161 7.90 -2.72 -2.57
CA ARG A 161 8.69 -1.76 -3.34
C ARG A 161 8.40 -0.31 -2.94
N GLU A 162 7.12 0.07 -2.85
CA GLU A 162 6.71 1.45 -2.55
C GLU A 162 6.97 1.88 -1.10
N LEU A 163 7.02 0.92 -0.17
CA LEU A 163 7.29 1.15 1.24
C LEU A 163 8.77 0.97 1.60
N GLY A 164 9.63 0.58 0.64
CA GLY A 164 11.06 0.34 0.87
C GLY A 164 11.34 -0.89 1.73
N ILE A 165 10.44 -1.87 1.74
CA ILE A 165 10.59 -3.13 2.48
C ILE A 165 11.39 -4.09 1.60
N SER A 166 12.65 -4.32 1.94
CA SER A 166 13.51 -5.30 1.26
C SER A 166 12.89 -6.70 1.36
N ASN A 167 12.56 -7.32 0.23
CA ASN A 167 12.14 -8.72 0.16
C ASN A 167 13.33 -9.66 0.38
N SER A 168 13.95 -9.62 1.56
CA SER A 168 15.06 -10.51 1.93
C SER A 168 14.65 -11.99 2.04
N GLN A 169 13.35 -12.30 1.98
CA GLN A 169 12.84 -13.68 2.01
C GLN A 169 12.51 -14.27 0.62
N GLY A 170 12.67 -13.51 -0.47
CA GLY A 170 12.43 -14.01 -1.83
C GLY A 170 13.64 -14.67 -2.50
N GLN A 171 14.86 -14.24 -2.16
CA GLN A 171 16.09 -14.78 -2.77
C GLN A 171 16.52 -16.13 -2.19
N ALA A 172 16.17 -16.44 -0.93
CA ALA A 172 16.59 -17.68 -0.29
C ALA A 172 15.88 -18.95 -0.82
N GLN A 173 14.77 -18.82 -1.55
CA GLN A 173 14.03 -19.97 -2.09
C GLN A 173 14.40 -20.32 -3.53
N ASP A 174 14.85 -19.36 -4.34
CA ASP A 174 15.34 -19.62 -5.69
C ASP A 174 16.79 -20.17 -5.69
N ASP A 175 17.62 -19.77 -4.71
CA ASP A 175 18.99 -20.31 -4.52
C ASP A 175 19.03 -21.73 -3.94
N MET A 176 17.90 -22.28 -3.46
CA MET A 176 17.80 -23.67 -3.00
C MET A 176 17.23 -24.63 -4.08
N MET A 177 16.88 -24.11 -5.26
CA MET A 177 16.38 -24.92 -6.39
C MET A 177 17.29 -24.88 -7.63
N GLN A 178 18.48 -24.28 -7.53
CA GLN A 178 19.59 -24.42 -8.49
C GLN A 178 20.69 -25.31 -7.92
#